data_AF-A0A1M5EWS3-F1
#
_entry.id   AF-A0A1M5EWS3-F1
#
_cell.length_a   1.000
_cell.length_b   1.000
_cell.length_c   1.000
_cell.angle_alpha   90.00
_cell.angle_beta   90.00
_cell.angle_gamma   90.00
#
_symmetry.space_group_name_H-M   'P 1'
#
loop_
_entity.id
_entity.type
_entity.pdbx_description
1 polymer ?
#
loop_
_entity_poly.entity_id
_entity_poly.type
_entity_poly.pdbx_seq_one_letter_code
_entity_poly.pdbx_strand_id
1 'polypeptide(L)'
;MAEHYEEALARADSLIKNTSEDENGCLVTDTTSPRKTRFRGHQLPAYRFVYCVFLRAVIGGDEVIRHRCHNRLCVNPAHLVVGSKADNKRDDWDYWANGVDYDYL
;
A
#
# COMPACT_ATOMS: atom_id res chain seq x y z
N MET A 1 21.59 -8.64 1.88
CA MET A 1 20.64 -8.46 0.74
C MET A 1 19.43 -9.40 0.86
N ALA A 2 18.90 -9.56 2.08
CA ALA A 2 17.70 -10.37 2.40
C ALA A 2 17.03 -9.82 3.67
N GLU A 3 17.83 -9.24 4.56
CA GLU A 3 17.42 -8.68 5.85
C GLU A 3 16.34 -7.59 5.75
N HIS A 4 16.36 -6.73 4.72
CA HIS A 4 15.42 -5.62 4.62
C HIS A 4 14.01 -6.02 4.19
N TYR A 5 13.87 -7.15 3.47
CA TYR A 5 12.57 -7.66 3.07
C TYR A 5 11.81 -8.25 4.26
N GLU A 6 12.52 -8.96 5.13
CA GLU A 6 11.95 -9.55 6.34
C GLU A 6 11.44 -8.47 7.30
N GLU A 7 12.19 -7.37 7.47
CA GLU A 7 11.74 -6.20 8.22
C GLU A 7 10.48 -5.55 7.61
N ALA A 8 10.45 -5.42 6.28
CA ALA A 8 9.29 -4.85 5.59
C ALA A 8 8.06 -5.75 5.73
N LEU A 9 8.24 -7.07 5.67
CA LEU A 9 7.18 -8.07 5.82
C LEU A 9 6.66 -8.11 7.26
N ALA A 10 7.54 -8.08 8.26
CA ALA A 10 7.16 -7.95 9.66
C ALA A 10 6.37 -6.66 9.92
N ARG A 11 6.75 -5.56 9.25
CA ARG A 11 6.02 -4.30 9.35
C ARG A 11 4.65 -4.38 8.68
N ALA A 12 4.55 -5.01 7.52
CA ALA A 12 3.28 -5.20 6.80
C ALA A 12 2.32 -6.11 7.58
N ASP A 13 2.83 -7.20 8.15
CA ASP A 13 2.08 -8.12 9.02
C ASP A 13 1.58 -7.40 10.28
N SER A 14 2.42 -6.59 10.92
CA SER A 14 2.01 -5.77 12.06
C SER A 14 0.89 -4.78 11.71
N LEU A 15 0.88 -4.23 10.49
CA LEU A 15 -0.20 -3.36 10.01
C LEU A 15 -1.50 -4.14 9.86
N ILE A 16 -1.46 -5.33 9.25
CA ILE A 16 -2.61 -6.22 9.08
C ILE A 16 -3.17 -6.66 10.43
N LYS A 17 -2.31 -7.07 11.37
CA LYS A 17 -2.72 -7.47 12.73
C LYS A 17 -3.38 -6.36 13.53
N ASN A 18 -3.13 -5.10 13.18
CA ASN A 18 -3.75 -3.94 13.82
C ASN A 18 -5.05 -3.49 13.14
N THR A 19 -5.65 -4.32 12.30
CA THR A 19 -6.91 -4.03 11.62
C THR A 19 -8.02 -4.98 12.05
N SER A 20 -9.26 -4.50 11.92
CA SER A 20 -10.46 -5.28 12.19
C SER A 20 -10.93 -5.93 10.90
N GLU A 21 -11.30 -7.22 10.95
CA GLU A 21 -11.90 -7.93 9.82
C GLU A 21 -13.41 -7.65 9.76
N ASP A 22 -13.90 -7.30 8.58
CA ASP A 22 -15.31 -7.05 8.28
C ASP A 22 -15.99 -8.30 7.68
N GLU A 23 -17.33 -8.32 7.58
CA GLU A 23 -18.11 -9.41 6.96
C GLU A 23 -17.69 -9.73 5.51
N ASN A 24 -17.11 -8.74 4.82
CA ASN A 24 -16.59 -8.89 3.47
C ASN A 24 -15.14 -9.42 3.41
N GLY A 25 -14.52 -9.76 4.54
CA GLY A 25 -13.09 -10.08 4.63
C GLY A 25 -12.18 -8.86 4.44
N CYS A 26 -12.71 -7.65 4.63
CA CYS A 26 -11.92 -6.43 4.55
C CYS A 26 -11.14 -6.21 5.85
N LEU A 27 -9.85 -5.92 5.72
CA LEU A 27 -8.99 -5.55 6.84
C LEU A 27 -9.03 -4.04 7.02
N VAL A 28 -9.99 -3.58 7.82
CA VAL A 28 -10.32 -2.16 7.97
C VAL A 28 -9.54 -1.58 9.14
N THR A 29 -8.87 -0.45 8.88
CA THR A 29 -8.26 0.35 9.93
C THR A 29 -9.31 1.26 10.58
N ASP A 30 -9.32 1.37 11.91
CA ASP A 30 -10.25 2.22 12.68
C ASP A 30 -10.04 3.75 12.48
N THR A 31 -9.28 4.15 11.45
CA THR A 31 -8.91 5.52 11.16
C THR A 31 -9.86 6.15 10.14
N THR A 32 -10.19 7.44 10.30
CA THR A 32 -11.06 8.19 9.37
C THR A 32 -10.47 8.37 7.96
N SER A 33 -9.15 8.23 7.82
CA SER A 33 -8.41 8.37 6.57
C SER A 33 -7.53 7.13 6.35
N PRO A 34 -7.11 6.83 5.10
CA PRO A 34 -6.21 5.70 4.84
C PRO A 34 -4.97 5.81 5.72
N ARG A 35 -4.74 4.77 6.53
CA ARG A 35 -3.61 4.71 7.46
C ARG A 35 -2.32 4.92 6.68
N LYS A 36 -1.46 5.82 7.17
CA LYS A 36 -0.13 6.03 6.59
C LYS A 36 0.89 5.27 7.43
N THR A 37 1.87 4.65 6.77
CA THR A 37 3.01 4.04 7.43
C THR A 37 4.28 4.76 7.01
N ARG A 38 5.19 4.93 7.96
CA ARG A 38 6.53 5.44 7.70
C ARG A 38 7.49 4.27 7.72
N PHE A 39 8.24 4.10 6.65
CA PHE A 39 9.28 3.08 6.53
C PHE A 39 10.54 3.70 5.95
N ARG A 40 11.66 3.56 6.68
CA ARG A 40 13.00 4.06 6.30
C ARG A 40 13.00 5.50 5.70
N GLY A 41 12.25 6.40 6.33
CA GLY A 41 12.19 7.82 5.95
C GLY A 41 11.08 8.18 4.95
N HIS A 42 10.48 7.21 4.27
CA HIS A 42 9.38 7.45 3.34
C HIS A 42 8.02 7.22 4.02
N GLN A 43 7.06 8.11 3.76
CA GLN A 43 5.69 7.97 4.23
C GLN A 43 4.80 7.55 3.06
N LEU A 44 4.14 6.40 3.19
CA LEU A 44 3.25 5.87 2.17
C LEU A 44 1.96 5.33 2.80
N PRO A 45 0.86 5.26 2.04
CA PRO A 45 -0.36 4.63 2.54
C PRO A 45 -0.11 3.14 2.86
N ALA A 46 -0.71 2.68 3.96
CA ALA A 46 -0.54 1.33 4.49
C ALA A 46 -0.95 0.26 3.48
N TYR A 47 -2.07 0.45 2.77
CA TYR A 47 -2.50 -0.46 1.71
C TYR A 47 -1.43 -0.60 0.61
N ARG A 48 -0.76 0.51 0.23
CA ARG A 48 0.29 0.50 -0.79
C ARG A 48 1.55 -0.19 -0.29
N PHE A 49 1.93 0.06 0.95
CA PHE A 49 3.06 -0.64 1.57
C PHE A 49 2.83 -2.15 1.63
N VAL A 50 1.69 -2.57 2.18
CA VAL A 50 1.32 -3.99 2.29
C VAL A 50 1.32 -4.64 0.91
N TYR A 51 0.70 -4.02 -0.09
CA TYR A 51 0.66 -4.57 -1.44
C TYR A 51 2.06 -4.72 -2.07
N CYS A 52 2.89 -3.68 -2.02
CA CYS A 52 4.24 -3.74 -2.60
C CYS A 52 5.11 -4.84 -1.93
N VAL A 53 5.01 -4.98 -0.60
CA VAL A 53 5.77 -5.98 0.16
C VAL A 53 5.29 -7.40 -0.12
N PHE A 54 3.98 -7.60 -0.18
CA PHE A 54 3.39 -8.92 -0.45
C PHE A 54 3.64 -9.39 -1.88
N LEU A 55 3.50 -8.50 -2.87
CA LEU A 55 3.70 -8.84 -4.28
C LEU A 55 5.14 -8.70 -4.75
N ARG A 56 6.05 -8.22 -3.90
CA ARG A 56 7.45 -7.91 -4.26
C ARG A 56 7.51 -7.03 -5.52
N ALA A 57 6.55 -6.13 -5.64
CA ALA A 57 6.34 -5.32 -6.84
C ALA A 57 6.63 -3.86 -6.53
N VAL A 58 7.49 -3.26 -7.35
CA VAL A 58 7.71 -1.81 -7.35
C VAL A 58 6.67 -1.20 -8.26
N ILE A 59 5.65 -0.60 -7.65
CA ILE A 59 4.63 0.16 -8.37
C ILE A 59 5.25 1.50 -8.73
N GLY A 60 5.50 1.68 -10.02
CA GLY A 60 6.01 2.92 -10.60
C GLY A 60 5.04 4.09 -10.39
N GLY A 61 5.51 5.31 -10.65
CA GLY A 61 4.67 6.51 -10.51
C GLY A 61 3.44 6.55 -11.44
N ASP A 62 3.38 5.65 -12.43
CA ASP A 62 2.28 5.49 -13.37
C ASP A 62 1.24 4.43 -12.93
N GLU A 63 1.54 3.66 -11.90
CA GLU A 63 0.65 2.60 -11.43
C GLU A 63 -0.10 3.06 -10.18
N VAL A 64 -1.41 2.81 -10.17
CA VAL A 64 -2.32 3.18 -9.08
C VAL A 64 -2.91 1.92 -8.46
N ILE A 65 -2.91 1.84 -7.13
CA ILE A 65 -3.62 0.78 -6.44
C ILE A 65 -5.07 1.18 -6.27
N ARG A 66 -5.97 0.32 -6.76
CA ARG A 66 -7.42 0.44 -6.61
C ARG A 66 -7.93 -0.62 -5.64
N HIS A 67 -8.98 -0.28 -4.90
CA HIS A 67 -9.63 -1.19 -3.96
C HIS A 67 -10.83 -1.83 -4.66
N ARG A 68 -10.88 -3.16 -4.73
CA ARG A 68 -12.06 -3.89 -5.24
C ARG A 68 -13.23 -3.89 -4.27
N CYS A 69 -12.96 -3.76 -2.97
CA CYS A 69 -13.97 -3.74 -1.92
C CYS A 69 -14.66 -2.38 -1.77
N HIS A 70 -14.35 -1.38 -2.60
CA HIS A 70 -14.84 0.01 -2.49
C HIS A 70 -14.55 0.71 -1.14
N ASN A 71 -13.80 0.06 -0.25
CA ASN A 71 -13.42 0.59 1.05
C ASN A 71 -11.97 1.10 1.01
N ARG A 72 -11.79 2.41 1.20
CA ARG A 72 -10.48 3.09 1.16
C ARG A 72 -9.61 2.85 2.40
N LEU A 73 -10.21 2.29 3.45
CA LEU A 73 -9.54 1.95 4.71
C LEU A 73 -9.09 0.49 4.76
N CYS A 74 -9.41 -0.29 3.71
CA CYS A 74 -9.03 -1.69 3.62
C CYS A 74 -7.54 -1.80 3.25
N VAL A 75 -6.77 -2.53 4.07
CA VAL A 75 -5.36 -2.84 3.80
C VAL A 75 -5.15 -4.28 3.31
N ASN A 76 -6.23 -5.02 3.05
CA ASN A 76 -6.15 -6.42 2.64
C ASN A 76 -5.51 -6.54 1.24
N PRO A 77 -4.33 -7.17 1.09
CA PRO A 77 -3.69 -7.33 -0.22
C PRO A 77 -4.56 -8.06 -1.25
N ALA A 78 -5.45 -8.96 -0.82
CA ALA A 78 -6.37 -9.66 -1.72
C ALA A 78 -7.44 -8.73 -2.34
N HIS A 79 -7.75 -7.60 -1.68
CA HIS A 79 -8.73 -6.63 -2.14
C HIS A 79 -8.10 -5.46 -2.90
N LEU A 80 -6.78 -5.44 -3.01
CA LEU A 80 -6.01 -4.42 -3.72
C LEU A 80 -5.64 -4.92 -5.11
N VAL A 81 -5.76 -4.05 -6.10
CA VAL A 81 -5.35 -4.34 -7.48
C VAL A 81 -4.58 -3.17 -8.06
N VAL A 82 -3.52 -3.49 -8.80
CA VAL A 82 -2.82 -2.51 -9.63
C VAL A 82 -3.65 -2.18 -10.86
N GLY A 83 -3.81 -0.89 -11.13
CA GLY A 83 -4.27 -0.35 -12.40
C GLY A 83 -3.19 0.54 -13.03
N SER A 84 -3.17 0.60 -14.36
CA SER A 84 -2.30 1.50 -15.13
C SER A 84 -2.96 2.88 -15.30
N LYS A 85 -2.18 3.97 -15.19
CA LYS A 85 -2.66 5.36 -15.38
C LYS A 85 -3.09 5.69 -16.81
N ALA A 86 -2.94 4.81 -17.79
CA ALA A 86 -3.42 5.03 -19.16
C ALA A 86 -4.91 5.46 -19.24
N ASP A 87 -5.70 5.19 -18.19
CA ASP A 87 -7.12 5.54 -18.09
C ASP A 87 -7.42 6.83 -17.30
N ASN A 88 -6.45 7.43 -16.59
CA ASN A 88 -6.70 8.57 -15.68
C ASN A 88 -6.03 9.86 -16.17
N LYS A 89 -6.36 10.28 -17.39
CA LYS A 89 -5.94 11.56 -17.95
C LYS A 89 -6.84 12.68 -17.40
N ARG A 90 -6.48 13.23 -16.23
CA ARG A 90 -6.72 14.64 -15.82
C ARG A 90 -6.24 14.90 -14.38
N ASP A 91 -5.46 15.97 -14.25
CA ASP A 91 -5.08 16.76 -13.08
C ASP A 91 -4.87 16.06 -11.73
N ASP A 92 -3.62 16.02 -11.25
CA ASP A 92 -3.15 17.08 -10.35
C ASP A 92 -1.62 17.05 -10.27
N TRP A 93 -0.99 18.20 -10.53
CA TRP A 93 0.41 18.45 -10.21
C TRP A 93 0.49 18.77 -8.71
N ASP A 94 0.57 17.76 -7.84
CA ASP A 94 1.02 17.99 -6.47
C ASP A 94 1.55 16.71 -5.77
N TYR A 95 2.68 16.88 -5.07
CA TYR A 95 3.34 15.97 -4.12
C TYR A 95 4.02 14.67 -4.59
N TRP A 96 5.28 14.82 -5.01
CA TRP A 96 6.48 14.30 -4.33
C TRP A 96 6.36 13.08 -3.38
N ALA A 97 6.02 11.86 -3.88
CA ALA A 97 6.11 10.66 -3.03
C ALA A 97 6.27 9.30 -3.76
N ASN A 98 6.97 9.22 -4.89
CA ASN A 98 7.23 7.93 -5.57
C ASN A 98 8.67 7.43 -5.43
N GLY A 99 9.28 7.69 -4.27
CA GLY A 99 10.56 7.07 -3.88
C GLY A 99 10.30 5.70 -3.27
N VAL A 100 10.22 4.67 -4.12
CA VAL A 100 10.55 3.31 -3.69
C VAL A 100 11.90 3.03 -4.32
N ASP A 101 12.94 3.15 -3.50
CA ASP A 101 14.33 2.96 -3.90
C ASP A 101 14.61 1.49 -4.28
N TYR A 102 15.60 1.26 -5.13
CA TYR A 102 16.01 -0.08 -5.56
C TYR A 102 16.57 -0.93 -4.42
N ASP A 103 16.87 -0.33 -3.25
CA ASP A 103 17.41 -0.99 -2.05
C ASP A 103 16.41 -1.92 -1.30
N TYR A 104 15.17 -2.06 -1.79
CA TYR A 104 14.13 -2.90 -1.19
C TYR A 104 13.89 -4.24 -1.88
N LEU A 105 14.75 -4.62 -2.83
CA LEU A 105 14.78 -5.93 -3.51
C LEU A 105 16.06 -6.69 -3.16
#